data_AF-A0A059F2I7-F1
#
_entry.id   AF-A0A059F2I7-F1
#
_cell.length_a   1.000
_cell.length_b   1.000
_cell.length_c   1.000
_cell.angle_alpha   90.00
_cell.angle_beta   90.00
_cell.angle_gamma   90.00
#
_symmetry.space_group_name_H-M   'P 1'
#
loop_
_entity.id
_entity.type
_entity.pdbx_description
1 polymer ?
#
loop_
_entity_poly.entity_id
_entity_poly.type
_entity_poly.pdbx_seq_one_letter_code
_entity_poly.pdbx_strand_id
1 'polypeptide(L)'
;AFLKNLEFNQNLTAIGIKEIEEAMEYGAIGNLLVTFEKVKSGDLEERLKIESLIQEISKMRCGVFILPANSVYGERLNEIGGIAANLKFIYK
;
A
#
# COMPACT_ATOMS: atom_id res chain seq x y z
N ALA A 1 -5.25 -15.34 1.01
CA ALA A 1 -6.60 -14.88 1.40
C ALA A 1 -6.91 -13.51 0.81
N PHE A 2 -6.13 -12.45 1.11
CA PHE A 2 -6.35 -11.08 0.60
C PHE A 2 -6.44 -10.95 -0.93
N LEU A 3 -5.51 -11.52 -1.69
CA LEU A 3 -5.52 -11.41 -3.15
C LEU A 3 -6.55 -12.32 -3.84
N LYS A 4 -7.09 -13.30 -3.10
CA LYS A 4 -8.27 -14.09 -3.50
C LYS A 4 -9.57 -13.33 -3.22
N ASN A 5 -9.52 -12.37 -2.30
CA ASN A 5 -10.56 -11.41 -1.92
C ASN A 5 -10.33 -10.04 -2.57
N LEU A 6 -9.59 -9.97 -3.69
CA LEU A 6 -9.50 -8.76 -4.52
C LEU A 6 -10.80 -8.52 -5.30
N GLU A 7 -11.93 -8.94 -4.74
CA GLU A 7 -13.18 -8.20 -4.88
C GLU A 7 -12.93 -6.93 -4.07
N PHE A 8 -12.52 -5.85 -4.75
CA PHE A 8 -12.35 -4.54 -4.14
C PHE A 8 -13.65 -4.17 -3.42
N ASN A 9 -13.74 -4.47 -2.13
CA ASN A 9 -14.63 -3.73 -1.27
C ASN A 9 -14.01 -2.35 -1.20
N GLN A 10 -14.44 -1.46 -2.12
CA GLN A 10 -13.86 -0.14 -2.34
C GLN A 10 -13.73 0.64 -1.04
N ASN A 11 -14.59 0.36 -0.07
CA ASN A 11 -14.63 1.04 1.23
C ASN A 11 -13.54 0.58 2.21
N LEU A 12 -12.82 -0.51 1.94
CA LEU A 12 -11.77 -1.08 2.82
C LEU A 12 -10.38 -1.11 2.18
N THR A 13 -10.17 -0.34 1.11
CA THR A 13 -8.89 -0.22 0.42
C THR A 13 -8.54 1.24 0.21
N ALA A 14 -7.27 1.60 0.42
CA ALA A 14 -6.72 2.89 0.03
C ALA A 14 -5.67 2.67 -1.07
N ILE A 15 -5.78 3.39 -2.19
CA ILE A 15 -4.89 3.24 -3.35
C ILE A 15 -4.07 4.51 -3.55
N GLY A 16 -2.75 4.33 -3.73
CA GLY A 16 -1.83 5.45 -3.89
C GLY A 16 -1.52 6.18 -2.57
N ILE A 17 -0.46 6.99 -2.60
CA ILE A 17 0.11 7.62 -1.40
C ILE A 17 -0.93 8.50 -0.68
N LYS A 18 -1.67 9.33 -1.42
CA LYS A 18 -2.64 10.28 -0.84
C LYS A 18 -3.72 9.61 -0.01
N GLU A 19 -4.35 8.55 -0.55
CA GLU A 19 -5.41 7.85 0.18
C GLU A 19 -4.84 7.10 1.39
N ILE A 20 -3.63 6.58 1.28
CA ILE A 20 -2.94 5.89 2.39
C ILE A 20 -2.61 6.89 3.51
N GLU A 21 -2.08 8.07 3.16
CA GLU A 21 -1.81 9.14 4.13
C GLU A 21 -3.08 9.55 4.87
N GLU A 22 -4.19 9.74 4.14
CA GLU A 22 -5.47 10.07 4.75
C GLU A 22 -5.97 8.93 5.65
N ALA A 23 -5.97 7.68 5.19
CA ALA A 23 -6.33 6.53 6.02
C ALA A 23 -5.45 6.39 7.27
N MET A 24 -4.19 6.79 7.16
CA MET A 24 -3.22 6.79 8.25
C MET A 24 -3.58 7.83 9.32
N GLU A 25 -4.06 9.02 8.94
CA GLU A 25 -4.56 10.05 9.87
C GLU A 25 -5.72 9.54 10.74
N TYR A 26 -6.60 8.71 10.18
CA TYR A 26 -7.70 8.08 10.92
C TYR A 26 -7.29 6.80 11.67
N GLY A 27 -6.03 6.35 11.56
CA GLY A 27 -5.57 5.08 12.14
C GLY A 27 -6.21 3.85 11.50
N ALA A 28 -6.79 3.99 10.30
CA ALA A 28 -7.53 2.95 9.61
C ALA A 28 -6.63 1.92 8.92
N ILE A 29 -5.33 2.19 8.77
CA ILE A 29 -4.38 1.30 8.09
C ILE A 29 -4.30 -0.06 8.79
N GLY A 30 -4.51 -1.11 8.00
CA GLY A 30 -4.29 -2.51 8.36
C GLY A 30 -2.89 -2.96 8.01
N ASN A 31 -2.62 -3.08 6.72
CA ASN A 31 -1.31 -3.42 6.17
C ASN A 31 -1.07 -2.65 4.87
N LEU A 32 0.20 -2.33 4.61
CA LEU A 32 0.67 -1.74 3.36
C LEU A 32 1.11 -2.85 2.40
N LEU A 33 0.78 -2.69 1.12
CA LEU A 33 1.32 -3.44 0.01
C LEU A 33 2.03 -2.47 -0.93
N VAL A 34 3.24 -2.80 -1.31
CA VAL A 34 4.05 -1.97 -2.22
C VAL A 34 4.83 -2.89 -3.16
N THR A 35 4.93 -2.53 -4.43
CA THR A 35 5.74 -3.30 -5.37
C THR A 35 7.22 -3.00 -5.20
N PHE A 36 8.07 -3.97 -5.52
CA PHE A 36 9.51 -3.81 -5.44
C PHE A 36 10.00 -2.64 -6.31
N GLU A 37 9.39 -2.41 -7.49
CA GLU A 37 9.71 -1.29 -8.37
C GLU A 37 9.50 0.06 -7.69
N LYS A 38 8.44 0.21 -6.90
CA LYS A 38 8.18 1.42 -6.13
C LYS A 38 9.22 1.65 -5.05
N VAL A 39 9.61 0.61 -4.32
CA VAL A 39 10.68 0.69 -3.31
C VAL A 39 12.05 0.99 -3.95
N LYS A 40 12.26 0.58 -5.19
CA LYS A 40 13.50 0.79 -5.95
C LYS A 40 13.35 1.82 -7.08
N SER A 41 12.41 2.76 -6.94
CA SER A 41 12.16 3.75 -7.99
C SER A 41 13.44 4.51 -8.33
N GLY A 42 13.65 4.76 -9.63
CA GLY A 42 14.73 5.61 -10.12
C GLY A 42 14.48 7.09 -9.85
N ASP A 43 13.24 7.47 -9.55
CA ASP A 43 12.89 8.79 -9.06
C ASP A 43 13.19 8.87 -7.56
N LEU A 44 14.15 9.73 -7.20
CA LEU A 44 14.57 9.94 -5.83
C LEU A 44 13.43 10.48 -4.95
N GLU A 45 12.61 11.39 -5.46
CA GLU A 45 11.53 11.99 -4.67
C GLU A 45 10.46 10.95 -4.34
N GLU A 46 10.07 10.16 -5.34
CA GLU A 46 9.13 9.06 -5.15
C GLU A 46 9.69 8.02 -4.17
N ARG A 47 10.96 7.62 -4.35
CA ARG A 47 11.60 6.64 -3.47
C ARG A 47 11.60 7.09 -2.01
N LEU A 48 11.97 8.34 -1.76
CA LEU A 48 11.99 8.91 -0.41
C LEU A 48 10.61 8.95 0.23
N LYS A 49 9.56 9.31 -0.54
CA LYS A 49 8.17 9.28 -0.04
C LYS A 49 7.75 7.88 0.37
N ILE A 50 8.07 6.88 -0.46
CA ILE A 50 7.70 5.48 -0.19
C ILE A 50 8.49 4.92 1.00
N GLU A 51 9.79 5.20 1.09
CA GLU A 51 10.60 4.82 2.25
C GLU A 51 10.07 5.45 3.54
N SER A 52 9.69 6.73 3.51
CA SER A 52 9.08 7.42 4.66
C SER A 52 7.77 6.77 5.09
N LEU A 53 6.87 6.52 4.13
CA LEU A 53 5.57 5.90 4.38
C LEU A 53 5.71 4.49 4.98
N ILE A 54 6.65 3.68 4.47
CA ILE A 54 6.96 2.36 5.02
C ILE A 54 7.42 2.48 6.47
N GLN A 55 8.28 3.44 6.79
CA GLN A 55 8.76 3.66 8.16
C GLN A 55 7.63 4.09 9.10
N GLU A 56 6.74 4.96 8.67
CA GLU A 56 5.60 5.41 9.46
C GLU A 56 4.63 4.27 9.77
N ILE A 57 4.22 3.52 8.75
CA ILE A 57 3.30 2.39 8.91
C ILE A 57 3.91 1.28 9.78
N SER A 58 5.23 1.05 9.65
CA SER A 58 5.94 0.07 10.50
C SER A 58 5.89 0.44 11.99
N LYS A 59 5.83 1.73 12.34
CA LYS A 59 5.65 2.19 13.73
C LYS A 59 4.24 1.91 14.26
N MET A 60 3.24 1.78 13.38
CA MET A 60 1.83 1.58 13.73
C MET A 60 1.45 0.11 13.99
N ARG A 61 2.43 -0.79 14.18
CA ARG A 61 2.22 -2.25 14.29
C ARG A 61 1.41 -2.84 13.13
N CYS A 62 1.52 -2.23 11.96
CA CYS A 62 0.86 -2.66 10.73
C CYS A 62 1.86 -3.47 9.89
N GLY A 63 1.36 -4.46 9.14
CA GLY A 63 2.21 -5.23 8.24
C GLY A 63 2.63 -4.41 7.02
N VAL A 64 3.85 -4.63 6.53
CA VAL A 64 4.32 -4.11 5.24
C VAL A 64 4.70 -5.30 4.36
N PHE A 65 4.09 -5.38 3.18
CA PHE A 65 4.31 -6.45 2.22
C PHE A 65 4.92 -5.87 0.94
N ILE A 66 6.15 -6.27 0.65
CA ILE A 66 6.83 -5.91 -0.59
C ILE A 66 6.57 -7.02 -1.61
N LEU A 67 5.86 -6.70 -2.69
CA LEU A 67 5.51 -7.66 -3.73
C LEU A 67 6.57 -7.66 -4.84
N PRO A 68 7.09 -8.83 -5.24
CA PRO A 68 8.02 -8.90 -6.35
C PRO A 68 7.29 -8.66 -7.68
N ALA A 69 7.94 -7.92 -8.58
CA ALA A 69 7.40 -7.49 -9.87
C ALA A 69 6.96 -8.66 -10.77
N ASN A 70 7.67 -9.80 -10.68
CA ASN A 70 7.42 -11.00 -11.48
C ASN A 70 6.36 -11.95 -10.88
N SER A 71 5.55 -11.46 -9.94
CA SER A 71 4.41 -12.20 -9.40
C SER A 71 3.10 -11.63 -9.94
N VAL A 72 2.10 -12.49 -10.16
CA VAL A 72 0.74 -12.10 -10.59
C VAL A 72 0.16 -10.98 -9.71
N TYR A 73 0.53 -10.96 -8.43
CA TYR A 73 0.06 -9.98 -7.46
C TYR A 73 0.83 -8.66 -7.53
N GLY A 74 2.12 -8.71 -7.83
CA GLY A 74 2.92 -7.51 -8.13
C GLY A 74 2.43 -6.83 -9.41
N GLU A 75 2.17 -7.62 -10.46
CA GLU A 75 1.63 -7.11 -11.73
C GLU A 75 0.29 -6.39 -11.52
N ARG A 76 -0.68 -7.03 -10.85
CA ARG A 76 -1.98 -6.40 -10.56
C ARG A 76 -1.87 -5.16 -9.68
N LEU A 77 -0.96 -5.15 -8.70
CA LEU A 77 -0.75 -3.98 -7.86
C LEU A 77 -0.12 -2.83 -8.68
N ASN A 78 0.80 -3.15 -9.59
CA ASN A 78 1.39 -2.16 -10.50
C ASN A 78 0.35 -1.52 -11.44
N GLU A 79 -0.61 -2.29 -11.94
CA GLU A 79 -1.72 -1.76 -12.78
C GLU A 79 -2.52 -0.65 -12.08
N ILE A 80 -2.58 -0.67 -10.75
CA ILE A 80 -3.27 0.34 -9.93
C ILE A 80 -2.30 1.34 -9.26
N GLY A 81 -1.06 1.43 -9.74
CA GLY A 81 -0.07 2.41 -9.27
C GLY A 81 0.97 1.89 -8.30
N GLY A 82 1.05 0.58 -8.05
CA GLY A 82 2.16 -0.08 -7.37
C GLY A 82 2.17 0.04 -5.83
N ILE A 83 1.17 0.68 -5.24
CA ILE A 83 1.06 0.85 -3.79
C ILE A 83 -0.40 0.94 -3.35
N ALA A 84 -0.76 0.20 -2.31
CA ALA A 84 -2.10 0.19 -1.73
C ALA A 84 -2.04 -0.23 -0.26
N ALA A 85 -3.08 0.06 0.51
CA ALA A 85 -3.24 -0.43 1.87
C ALA A 85 -4.64 -1.04 2.06
N ASN A 86 -4.71 -2.11 2.85
CA ASN A 86 -5.98 -2.60 3.35
C ASN A 86 -6.33 -1.85 4.64
N LEU A 87 -7.62 -1.60 4.84
CA LEU A 87 -8.12 -0.88 6.00
C LEU A 87 -8.71 -1.83 7.03
N LYS A 88 -8.62 -1.46 8.31
CA LYS A 88 -9.23 -2.17 9.45
C LYS A 88 -10.73 -1.86 9.57
N PHE A 89 -11.14 -0.68 9.13
CA PHE A 89 -12.52 -0.18 9.16
C PHE A 89 -12.72 0.91 8.11
N ILE A 90 -13.97 1.20 7.78
CA ILE A 90 -14.36 2.30 6.88
C ILE A 90 -14.29 3.61 7.70
N TYR A 91 -13.56 4.60 7.20
CA TYR A 91 -13.34 5.88 7.89
C TYR A 91 -13.93 7.10 7.14
N LYS A 92 -14.63 6.86 6.03
CA LYS A 92 -15.33 7.83 5.19
C LYS A 92 -16.78 7.44 4.98
#